data_AF-A0A7Z2M796-F1
#
_entry.id   AF-A0A7Z2M796-F1
#
_cell.length_a   1.000
_cell.length_b   1.000
_cell.length_c   1.000
_cell.angle_alpha   90.00
_cell.angle_beta   90.00
_cell.angle_gamma   90.00
#
_symmetry.space_group_name_H-M   'P 1'
#
loop_
_entity.id
_entity.type
_entity.pdbx_description
1 polymer ?
#
loop_
_entity_poly.entity_id
_entity_poly.type
_entity_poly.pdbx_seq_one_letter_code
_entity_poly.pdbx_strand_id
1 'polypeptide(L)'
;MIEDLTTTIKAQLYERVSSPLLSSFIVSWCGWNYKFLLVIFSSISSHEKLTYIDLNIFPSLSSKIIYGGLLPLLTSLFLIFIYPIPAEAIYKHVKTNQRRLKEIQQSIDDESPLSKEQARKIRREALESQLKFESEIDSKTSENSRLKELISSLQQEIAAATEGSKNTETITSEIIDKESKATDLTTDLMTSQLETLETPETPETKLKSKNTNQPNFHSEPTKTHNTSQLDSFMRETVFNYIDSLKAFSDLDFNVIAKKGKLIILLLRSNGSYFPYISAKYTPETANATLESVMSALANDKPPTNSG
;
A
#
# COMPACT_ATOMS: atom_id res chain seq x y z
N MET A 1 45.60 -2.79 10.99
CA MET A 1 46.81 -3.07 10.17
C MET A 1 46.80 -4.45 9.51
N ILE A 2 46.79 -5.57 10.26
CA ILE A 2 46.66 -6.91 9.65
C ILE A 2 45.28 -7.06 8.98
N GLU A 3 44.23 -6.53 9.60
CA GLU A 3 42.88 -6.48 9.03
C GLU A 3 42.85 -5.67 7.72
N ASP A 4 43.51 -4.51 7.67
CA ASP A 4 43.61 -3.69 6.46
C ASP A 4 44.35 -4.40 5.33
N LEU A 5 45.41 -5.15 5.66
CA LEU A 5 46.11 -6.01 4.70
C LEU A 5 45.20 -7.12 4.16
N THR A 6 44.45 -7.80 5.03
CA THR A 6 43.50 -8.83 4.58
C THR A 6 42.38 -8.26 3.72
N THR A 7 41.92 -7.05 4.01
CA THR A 7 40.87 -6.37 3.24
C THR A 7 41.38 -5.91 1.88
N THR A 8 42.60 -5.39 1.82
CA THR A 8 43.28 -4.99 0.58
C THR A 8 43.56 -6.20 -0.31
N ILE A 9 44.04 -7.31 0.27
CA ILE A 9 44.28 -8.56 -0.47
C ILE A 9 42.95 -9.13 -0.98
N LYS A 10 41.89 -9.13 -0.16
CA LYS A 10 40.56 -9.57 -0.60
C LYS A 10 40.04 -8.70 -1.75
N ALA A 11 40.13 -7.38 -1.66
CA ALA A 11 39.66 -6.47 -2.71
C ALA A 11 40.39 -6.71 -4.04
N GLN A 12 41.74 -6.79 -4.01
CA GLN A 12 42.53 -7.08 -5.20
C GLN A 12 42.30 -8.48 -5.75
N LEU A 13 42.06 -9.47 -4.87
CA LEU A 13 41.74 -10.82 -5.29
C LEU A 13 40.34 -10.88 -5.91
N TYR A 14 39.34 -10.17 -5.37
CA TYR A 14 38.00 -10.09 -5.97
C TYR A 14 38.02 -9.44 -7.36
N GLU A 15 38.73 -8.32 -7.52
CA GLU A 15 38.91 -7.69 -8.83
C GLU A 15 39.59 -8.63 -9.83
N ARG A 16 40.61 -9.39 -9.41
CA ARG A 16 41.34 -10.29 -10.31
C ARG A 16 40.63 -11.63 -10.55
N VAL A 17 39.93 -12.16 -9.56
CA VAL A 17 39.09 -13.37 -9.67
C VAL A 17 37.86 -13.12 -10.53
N SER A 18 37.43 -11.86 -10.66
CA SER A 18 36.41 -11.48 -11.65
C SER A 18 36.86 -11.68 -13.10
N SER A 19 38.18 -11.81 -13.36
CA SER A 19 38.67 -12.19 -14.69
C SER A 19 38.27 -13.63 -15.01
N PRO A 20 37.51 -13.88 -16.10
CA PRO A 20 37.12 -15.21 -16.52
C PRO A 20 38.33 -16.13 -16.78
N LEU A 21 39.47 -15.55 -17.18
CA LEU A 21 40.70 -16.31 -17.43
C LEU A 21 41.35 -16.81 -16.15
N LEU A 22 41.44 -15.97 -15.11
CA LEU A 22 42.07 -16.38 -13.86
C LEU A 22 41.22 -17.41 -13.12
N SER A 23 39.91 -17.20 -13.05
CA SER A 23 38.98 -18.13 -12.38
C SER A 23 38.97 -19.50 -13.07
N SER A 24 38.83 -19.55 -14.39
CA SER A 24 38.91 -20.81 -15.15
C SER A 24 40.30 -21.46 -15.09
N PHE A 25 41.38 -20.67 -15.06
CA PHE A 25 42.74 -21.18 -14.88
C PHE A 25 42.92 -21.82 -13.50
N ILE A 26 42.47 -21.18 -12.41
CA ILE A 26 42.57 -21.75 -11.06
C ILE A 26 41.81 -23.08 -10.98
N VAL A 27 40.56 -23.12 -11.47
CA VAL A 27 39.75 -24.34 -11.49
C VAL A 27 40.44 -25.43 -12.30
N SER A 28 40.94 -25.09 -13.48
CA SER A 28 41.62 -26.03 -14.36
C SER A 28 42.94 -26.52 -13.77
N TRP A 29 43.71 -25.63 -13.13
CA TRP A 29 44.96 -25.96 -12.45
C TRP A 29 44.72 -26.93 -11.30
N CYS A 30 43.69 -26.69 -10.48
CA CYS A 30 43.27 -27.62 -9.43
C CYS A 30 42.87 -28.98 -9.98
N GLY A 31 42.19 -29.02 -11.13
CA GLY A 31 41.81 -30.27 -11.81
C GLY A 31 43.02 -31.08 -12.28
N TRP A 32 43.95 -30.45 -13.00
CA TRP A 32 45.17 -31.12 -13.50
C TRP A 32 46.14 -31.48 -12.37
N ASN A 33 46.22 -30.66 -11.33
CA ASN A 33 47.14 -30.82 -10.20
C ASN A 33 46.44 -31.38 -8.96
N TYR A 34 45.37 -32.18 -9.12
CA TYR A 34 44.61 -32.71 -7.98
C TYR A 34 45.46 -33.56 -7.03
N LYS A 35 46.44 -34.33 -7.54
CA LYS A 35 47.39 -35.11 -6.71
C LYS A 35 48.23 -34.23 -5.80
N PHE A 36 48.64 -33.06 -6.30
CA PHE A 36 49.39 -32.08 -5.51
C PHE A 36 48.54 -31.54 -4.35
N LEU A 37 47.29 -31.18 -4.62
CA LEU A 37 46.35 -30.75 -3.58
C LEU A 37 46.11 -31.86 -2.54
N LEU A 38 45.89 -33.10 -2.97
CA LEU A 38 45.71 -34.24 -2.06
C LEU A 38 46.94 -34.45 -1.16
N VAL A 39 48.15 -34.30 -1.68
CA VAL A 39 49.38 -34.44 -0.88
C VAL A 39 49.54 -33.29 0.10
N ILE A 40 49.21 -32.05 -0.28
CA ILE A 40 49.21 -30.91 0.65
C ILE A 40 48.26 -31.16 1.83
N PHE A 41 47.04 -31.61 1.56
CA PHE A 41 46.01 -31.87 2.58
C PHE A 41 46.18 -33.21 3.32
N SER A 42 47.09 -34.08 2.88
CA SER A 42 47.38 -35.33 3.58
C SER A 42 48.04 -35.09 4.94
N SER A 43 47.95 -36.07 5.86
CA SER A 43 48.58 -36.02 7.19
C SER A 43 50.06 -36.46 7.20
N ILE A 44 50.69 -36.54 6.02
CA ILE A 44 52.09 -36.99 5.86
C ILE A 44 53.06 -35.94 6.45
N SER A 45 54.25 -36.36 6.90
CA SER A 45 55.27 -35.42 7.37
C SER A 45 55.71 -34.44 6.25
N SER A 46 56.03 -33.20 6.61
CA SER A 46 56.35 -32.15 5.63
C SER A 46 57.51 -32.53 4.70
N HIS A 47 58.49 -33.28 5.20
CA HIS A 47 59.64 -33.75 4.43
C HIS A 47 59.24 -34.79 3.38
N GLU A 48 58.43 -35.78 3.78
CA GLU A 48 57.92 -36.81 2.88
C GLU A 48 56.99 -36.22 1.82
N LYS A 49 56.20 -35.19 2.15
CA LYS A 49 55.36 -34.46 1.18
C LYS A 49 56.19 -33.86 0.05
N LEU A 50 57.24 -33.11 0.37
CA LEU A 50 58.09 -32.46 -0.63
C LEU A 50 58.81 -33.50 -1.50
N THR A 51 59.36 -34.53 -0.87
CA THR A 51 60.03 -35.65 -1.58
C THR A 51 59.05 -36.35 -2.52
N TYR A 52 57.82 -36.59 -2.07
CA TYR A 52 56.79 -37.22 -2.89
C TYR A 52 56.38 -36.33 -4.08
N ILE A 53 56.23 -35.03 -3.86
CA ILE A 53 55.88 -34.06 -4.91
C ILE A 53 56.96 -34.03 -5.99
N ASP A 54 58.23 -33.91 -5.60
CA ASP A 54 59.34 -33.82 -6.56
C ASP A 54 59.57 -35.15 -7.30
N LEU A 55 59.41 -36.30 -6.65
CA LEU A 55 59.67 -37.60 -7.29
C LEU A 55 58.48 -38.12 -8.12
N ASN A 56 57.24 -37.92 -7.67
CA ASN A 56 56.07 -38.58 -8.26
C ASN A 56 55.14 -37.64 -9.04
N ILE A 57 55.07 -36.36 -8.66
CA ILE A 57 54.14 -35.41 -9.29
C ILE A 57 54.85 -34.60 -10.35
N PHE A 58 56.06 -34.13 -10.04
CA PHE A 58 56.83 -33.24 -10.90
C PHE A 58 58.30 -33.70 -11.07
N PRO A 59 58.54 -34.90 -11.63
CA PRO A 59 59.87 -35.49 -11.72
C PRO A 59 60.86 -34.70 -12.60
N SER A 60 60.35 -33.89 -13.52
CA SER A 60 61.16 -33.14 -14.48
C SER A 60 60.70 -31.70 -14.63
N LEU A 61 61.62 -30.80 -15.00
CA LEU A 61 61.27 -29.39 -15.25
C LEU A 61 60.24 -29.25 -16.39
N SER A 62 60.31 -30.10 -17.41
CA SER A 62 59.31 -30.17 -18.48
C SER A 62 57.93 -30.54 -17.94
N SER A 63 57.84 -31.54 -17.05
CA SER A 63 56.57 -31.87 -16.40
C SER A 63 56.01 -30.72 -15.56
N LYS A 64 56.87 -29.96 -14.85
CA LYS A 64 56.46 -28.77 -14.07
C LYS A 64 55.82 -27.71 -14.97
N ILE A 65 56.43 -27.42 -16.12
CA ILE A 65 55.93 -26.40 -17.05
C ILE A 65 54.64 -26.88 -17.73
N ILE A 66 54.60 -28.13 -18.17
CA ILE A 66 53.47 -28.68 -18.93
C ILE A 66 52.24 -28.85 -18.02
N TYR A 67 52.36 -29.56 -16.90
CA TYR A 67 51.22 -29.83 -16.01
C TYR A 67 50.91 -28.66 -15.07
N GLY A 68 51.92 -27.89 -14.68
CA GLY A 68 51.75 -26.75 -13.78
C GLY A 68 51.26 -25.47 -14.46
N GLY A 69 51.51 -25.30 -15.77
CA GLY A 69 51.17 -24.06 -16.47
C GLY A 69 50.44 -24.29 -17.79
N LEU A 70 51.08 -24.99 -18.73
CA LEU A 70 50.62 -25.03 -20.13
C LEU A 70 49.26 -25.74 -20.29
N LEU A 71 49.10 -26.93 -19.68
CA LEU A 71 47.85 -27.69 -19.76
C LEU A 71 46.69 -26.95 -19.09
N PRO A 72 46.78 -26.50 -17.82
CA PRO A 72 45.74 -25.68 -17.21
C PRO A 72 45.35 -24.43 -17.99
N LEU A 73 46.34 -23.76 -18.61
CA LEU A 73 46.10 -22.58 -19.44
C LEU A 73 45.37 -22.94 -20.73
N LEU A 74 45.78 -24.03 -21.40
CA LEU A 74 45.10 -24.47 -22.62
C LEU A 74 43.66 -24.90 -22.34
N THR A 75 43.42 -25.63 -21.24
CA THR A 75 42.07 -26.03 -20.84
C THR A 75 41.24 -24.87 -20.31
N SER A 76 41.83 -23.85 -19.68
CA SER A 76 41.09 -22.64 -19.30
C SER A 76 40.66 -21.84 -20.52
N LEU A 77 41.53 -21.67 -21.53
CA LEU A 77 41.17 -21.08 -22.82
C LEU A 77 40.06 -21.89 -23.50
N PHE A 78 40.19 -23.22 -23.53
CA PHE A 78 39.18 -24.11 -24.08
C PHE A 78 37.83 -23.88 -23.38
N LEU A 79 37.80 -23.87 -22.05
CA LEU A 79 36.58 -23.60 -21.29
C LEU A 79 36.01 -22.22 -21.63
N ILE A 80 36.81 -21.15 -21.69
CA ILE A 80 36.30 -19.81 -21.99
C ILE A 80 35.72 -19.70 -23.39
N PHE A 81 36.35 -20.30 -24.40
CA PHE A 81 35.92 -20.13 -25.80
C PHE A 81 34.90 -21.17 -26.26
N ILE A 82 34.97 -22.40 -25.75
CA ILE A 82 34.14 -23.50 -26.23
C ILE A 82 32.92 -23.73 -25.35
N TYR A 83 32.97 -23.44 -24.05
CA TYR A 83 31.79 -23.54 -23.17
C TYR A 83 30.64 -22.60 -23.54
N PRO A 84 30.85 -21.34 -24.00
CA PRO A 84 29.75 -20.47 -24.38
C PRO A 84 28.91 -21.02 -25.55
N ILE A 85 29.51 -21.77 -26.47
CA ILE A 85 28.82 -22.29 -27.67
C ILE A 85 27.62 -23.19 -27.31
N PRO A 86 27.78 -24.29 -26.53
CA PRO A 86 26.65 -25.09 -26.08
C PRO A 86 25.75 -24.32 -25.09
N ALA A 87 26.32 -23.44 -24.26
CA ALA A 87 25.55 -22.64 -23.31
C ALA A 87 24.54 -21.71 -24.03
N GLU A 88 24.95 -21.04 -25.10
CA GLU A 88 24.09 -20.22 -25.95
C GLU A 88 22.99 -21.05 -26.62
N ALA A 89 23.32 -22.25 -27.12
CA ALA A 89 22.34 -23.15 -27.73
C ALA A 89 21.25 -23.57 -26.73
N ILE A 90 21.65 -23.98 -25.52
CA ILE A 90 20.74 -24.35 -24.43
C ILE A 90 19.90 -23.14 -24.02
N TYR A 91 20.52 -21.97 -23.84
CA TYR A 91 19.82 -20.76 -23.45
C TYR A 91 18.77 -20.34 -24.48
N LYS A 92 19.10 -20.42 -25.78
CA LYS A 92 18.16 -20.16 -26.88
C LYS A 92 16.99 -21.14 -26.85
N HIS A 93 17.25 -22.43 -26.63
CA HIS A 93 16.21 -23.45 -26.52
C HIS A 93 15.28 -23.20 -25.34
N VAL A 94 15.85 -22.93 -24.15
CA VAL A 94 15.08 -22.60 -22.94
C VAL A 94 14.21 -21.36 -23.14
N LYS A 95 14.76 -20.27 -23.70
CA LYS A 95 14.02 -19.04 -23.94
C LYS A 95 12.90 -19.22 -24.96
N THR A 96 13.13 -20.03 -25.99
CA THR A 96 12.11 -20.38 -26.98
C THR A 96 10.97 -21.17 -26.35
N ASN A 97 11.30 -22.14 -25.49
CA ASN A 97 10.29 -22.94 -24.78
C ASN A 97 9.50 -22.10 -23.77
N GLN A 98 10.15 -21.19 -23.03
CA GLN A 98 9.47 -20.26 -22.14
C GLN A 98 8.50 -19.36 -22.90
N ARG A 99 8.89 -18.85 -24.07
CA ARG A 99 7.99 -18.08 -24.93
C ARG A 99 6.80 -18.91 -25.38
N ARG A 100 7.03 -20.12 -25.88
CA ARG A 100 5.97 -21.05 -26.30
C ARG A 100 5.02 -21.38 -25.14
N LEU A 101 5.56 -21.59 -23.94
CA LEU A 101 4.76 -21.91 -22.76
C LEU A 101 3.88 -20.73 -22.34
N LYS A 102 4.40 -19.49 -22.44
CA LYS A 102 3.60 -18.27 -22.24
C LYS A 102 2.50 -18.12 -23.30
N GLU A 103 2.81 -18.41 -24.56
CA GLU A 103 1.82 -18.39 -25.65
C GLU A 103 0.71 -19.43 -25.42
N ILE A 104 1.07 -20.65 -24.98
CA ILE A 104 0.10 -21.69 -24.62
C ILE A 104 -0.73 -21.26 -23.41
N GLN A 105 -0.10 -20.73 -22.36
CA GLN A 105 -0.80 -20.25 -21.18
C GLN A 105 -1.82 -19.16 -21.54
N GLN A 106 -1.42 -18.16 -22.33
CA GLN A 106 -2.33 -17.13 -22.84
C GLN A 106 -3.48 -17.69 -23.66
N SER A 107 -3.25 -18.76 -24.43
CA SER A 107 -4.32 -19.42 -25.19
C SER A 107 -5.28 -20.25 -24.32
N ILE A 108 -4.82 -20.73 -23.16
CA ILE A 108 -5.64 -21.50 -22.20
C ILE A 108 -6.47 -20.56 -21.32
N ASP A 109 -5.86 -19.46 -20.87
CA ASP A 109 -6.49 -18.53 -19.93
C ASP A 109 -7.56 -17.64 -20.59
N ASP A 110 -7.83 -17.79 -21.90
CA ASP A 110 -8.69 -16.94 -22.75
C ASP A 110 -8.39 -15.42 -22.66
N GLU A 111 -7.36 -15.03 -21.91
CA GLU A 111 -6.73 -13.72 -21.87
C GLU A 111 -5.90 -13.53 -23.15
N SER A 112 -6.62 -13.39 -24.26
CA SER A 112 -6.04 -12.86 -25.49
C SER A 112 -5.35 -11.53 -25.14
N PRO A 113 -4.01 -11.41 -25.26
CA PRO A 113 -3.35 -10.14 -25.02
C PRO A 113 -4.00 -9.11 -25.93
N LEU A 114 -4.61 -8.10 -25.32
CA LEU A 114 -5.38 -7.06 -25.98
C LEU A 114 -4.55 -6.51 -27.14
N SER A 115 -5.03 -6.67 -28.37
CA SER A 115 -4.28 -6.22 -29.55
C SER A 115 -3.99 -4.73 -29.42
N LYS A 116 -2.88 -4.25 -30.02
CA LYS A 116 -2.53 -2.82 -29.97
C LYS A 116 -3.69 -1.92 -30.45
N GLU A 117 -4.51 -2.42 -31.37
CA GLU A 117 -5.71 -1.73 -31.85
C GLU A 117 -6.83 -1.70 -30.81
N GLN A 118 -7.14 -2.83 -30.17
CA GLN A 118 -8.11 -2.88 -29.07
C GLN A 118 -7.65 -2.00 -27.90
N ALA A 119 -6.35 -2.00 -27.56
CA ALA A 119 -5.83 -1.17 -26.48
C ALA A 119 -5.95 0.33 -26.79
N ARG A 120 -5.73 0.71 -28.06
CA ARG A 120 -5.98 2.08 -28.54
C ARG A 120 -7.47 2.43 -28.52
N LYS A 121 -8.35 1.49 -28.88
CA LYS A 121 -9.80 1.68 -28.85
C LYS A 121 -10.30 1.94 -27.42
N ILE A 122 -9.91 1.09 -26.47
CA ILE A 122 -10.28 1.26 -25.05
C ILE A 122 -9.77 2.59 -24.51
N ARG A 123 -8.54 3.00 -24.83
CA ARG A 123 -8.01 4.31 -24.42
C ARG A 123 -8.82 5.47 -24.99
N ARG A 124 -9.27 5.37 -26.25
CA ARG A 124 -10.11 6.39 -26.88
C ARG A 124 -11.50 6.44 -26.24
N GLU A 125 -12.12 5.30 -25.99
CA GLU A 125 -13.43 5.21 -25.32
C GLU A 125 -13.37 5.74 -23.88
N ALA A 126 -12.27 5.45 -23.16
CA ALA A 126 -12.04 5.99 -21.82
C ALA A 126 -11.90 7.52 -21.83
N LEU A 127 -11.15 8.07 -22.79
CA LEU A 127 -10.99 9.51 -22.95
C LEU A 127 -12.31 10.18 -23.34
N GLU A 128 -13.06 9.59 -24.28
CA GLU A 128 -14.38 10.11 -24.68
C GLU A 128 -15.37 10.10 -23.50
N SER A 129 -15.35 9.03 -22.69
CA SER A 129 -16.20 8.95 -21.50
C SER A 129 -15.80 10.00 -20.45
N GLN A 130 -14.50 10.24 -20.26
CA GLN A 130 -14.00 11.28 -19.37
C GLN A 130 -14.47 12.67 -19.80
N LEU A 131 -14.38 13.00 -21.09
CA LEU A 131 -14.87 14.27 -21.63
C LEU A 131 -16.39 14.43 -21.47
N LYS A 132 -17.15 13.35 -21.64
CA LYS A 132 -18.61 13.37 -21.39
C LYS A 132 -18.93 13.67 -19.93
N PHE A 133 -18.25 13.00 -18.99
CA PHE A 133 -18.44 13.26 -17.57
C PHE A 133 -18.03 14.67 -17.16
N GLU A 134 -16.94 15.19 -17.70
CA GLU A 134 -16.49 16.57 -17.45
C GLU A 134 -17.53 17.58 -17.94
N SER A 135 -18.06 17.40 -19.16
CA SER A 135 -19.15 18.24 -19.68
C SER A 135 -20.44 18.15 -18.86
N GLU A 136 -20.79 16.96 -18.33
CA GLU A 136 -21.95 16.79 -17.46
C GLU A 136 -21.75 17.50 -16.11
N ILE A 137 -20.55 17.41 -15.54
CA ILE A 137 -20.18 18.11 -14.30
C ILE A 137 -20.29 19.62 -14.50
N ASP A 138 -19.77 20.16 -15.59
CA ASP A 138 -19.83 21.60 -15.89
C ASP A 138 -21.28 22.09 -16.05
N SER A 139 -22.11 21.32 -16.76
CA SER A 139 -23.54 21.62 -16.92
C SER A 139 -24.27 21.61 -15.58
N LYS A 140 -24.03 20.61 -14.73
CA LYS A 140 -24.64 20.51 -13.40
C LYS A 140 -24.12 21.55 -12.42
N THR A 141 -22.88 21.95 -12.55
CA THR A 141 -22.29 23.02 -11.73
C THR A 141 -22.91 24.37 -12.10
N SER A 142 -23.08 24.64 -13.40
CA SER A 142 -23.76 25.85 -13.88
C SER A 142 -25.22 25.92 -13.44
N GLU A 143 -25.95 24.80 -13.53
CA GLU A 143 -27.33 24.69 -13.05
C GLU A 143 -27.43 24.95 -11.53
N ASN A 144 -26.52 24.34 -10.74
CA ASN A 144 -26.46 24.58 -9.31
C ASN A 144 -26.17 26.04 -8.95
N SER A 145 -25.26 26.70 -9.65
CA SER A 145 -24.98 28.13 -9.45
C SER A 145 -26.22 28.98 -9.73
N ARG A 146 -26.93 28.72 -10.84
CA ARG A 146 -28.18 29.41 -11.18
C ARG A 146 -29.28 29.19 -10.14
N LEU A 147 -29.45 27.96 -9.66
CA LEU A 147 -30.43 27.64 -8.64
C LEU A 147 -30.11 28.34 -7.31
N LYS A 148 -28.82 28.44 -6.93
CA LYS A 148 -28.39 29.19 -5.75
C LYS A 148 -28.68 30.69 -5.86
N GLU A 149 -28.44 31.29 -7.02
CA GLU A 149 -28.77 32.69 -7.28
C GLU A 149 -30.28 32.93 -7.15
N LEU A 150 -31.11 32.05 -7.71
CA LEU A 150 -32.56 32.15 -7.64
C LEU A 150 -33.10 31.94 -6.21
N ILE A 151 -32.51 31.00 -5.44
CA ILE A 151 -32.84 30.84 -4.02
C ILE A 151 -32.48 32.11 -3.25
N SER A 152 -31.30 32.70 -3.52
CA SER A 152 -30.87 33.94 -2.87
C SER A 152 -31.80 35.12 -3.19
N SER A 153 -32.24 35.26 -4.45
CA SER A 153 -33.17 36.34 -4.83
C SER A 153 -34.55 36.16 -4.18
N LEU A 154 -35.08 34.94 -4.18
CA LEU A 154 -36.35 34.63 -3.51
C LEU A 154 -36.28 34.86 -2.00
N GLN A 155 -35.17 34.50 -1.35
CA GLN A 155 -34.95 34.77 0.08
C GLN A 155 -34.92 36.28 0.36
N GLN A 156 -34.31 37.07 -0.53
CA GLN A 156 -34.30 38.53 -0.43
C GLN A 156 -35.70 39.13 -0.62
N GLU A 157 -36.48 38.62 -1.57
CA GLU A 157 -37.88 39.03 -1.77
C GLU A 157 -38.77 38.68 -0.56
N ILE A 158 -38.61 37.48 0.02
CA ILE A 158 -39.32 37.07 1.24
C ILE A 158 -38.93 37.97 2.42
N ALA A 159 -37.64 38.29 2.57
CA ALA A 159 -37.17 39.20 3.61
C ALA A 159 -37.78 40.60 3.46
N ALA A 160 -37.80 41.15 2.23
CA ALA A 160 -38.41 42.46 1.96
C ALA A 160 -39.93 42.46 2.19
N ALA A 161 -40.64 41.40 1.79
CA ALA A 161 -42.08 41.27 2.00
C ALA A 161 -42.44 41.15 3.50
N THR A 162 -41.62 40.42 4.28
CA THR A 162 -41.83 40.27 5.72
C THR A 162 -41.52 41.54 6.51
N GLU A 163 -40.53 42.34 6.10
CA GLU A 163 -40.30 43.68 6.65
C GLU A 163 -41.47 44.63 6.38
N GLY A 164 -42.04 44.59 5.16
CA GLY A 164 -43.27 45.31 4.82
C GLY A 164 -44.44 44.90 5.71
N SER A 165 -44.61 43.60 5.97
CA SER A 165 -45.68 43.06 6.81
C SER A 165 -45.56 43.49 8.28
N LYS A 166 -44.33 43.55 8.84
CA LYS A 166 -44.10 44.02 10.22
C LYS A 166 -44.46 45.50 10.39
N ASN A 167 -44.18 46.32 9.37
CA ASN A 167 -44.60 47.73 9.39
C ASN A 167 -46.12 47.86 9.37
N THR A 168 -46.84 47.02 8.60
CA THR A 168 -48.31 46.99 8.65
C THR A 168 -48.85 46.48 9.98
N GLU A 169 -48.22 45.46 10.60
CA GLU A 169 -48.61 44.99 11.94
C GLU A 169 -48.44 46.09 13.00
N THR A 170 -47.35 46.85 12.93
CA THR A 170 -47.07 47.97 13.83
C THR A 170 -48.11 49.09 13.65
N ILE A 171 -48.48 49.40 12.41
CA ILE A 171 -49.54 50.37 12.10
C ILE A 171 -50.91 49.85 12.60
N THR A 172 -51.23 48.56 12.43
CA THR A 172 -52.46 48.00 12.97
C THR A 172 -52.48 47.99 14.49
N SER A 173 -51.37 47.74 15.18
CA SER A 173 -51.32 47.87 16.64
C SER A 173 -51.52 49.32 17.09
N GLU A 174 -50.94 50.30 16.39
CA GLU A 174 -51.19 51.72 16.68
C GLU A 174 -52.64 52.15 16.39
N ILE A 175 -53.29 51.55 15.40
CA ILE A 175 -54.71 51.79 15.09
C ILE A 175 -55.59 51.12 16.16
N ILE A 176 -55.28 49.88 16.57
CA ILE A 176 -55.99 49.17 17.64
C ILE A 176 -55.82 49.91 18.98
N ASP A 177 -54.67 50.52 19.26
CA ASP A 177 -54.47 51.34 20.46
C ASP A 177 -55.20 52.69 20.41
N LYS A 178 -55.51 53.19 19.20
CA LYS A 178 -56.34 54.39 19.01
C LYS A 178 -57.83 54.05 19.05
N GLU A 179 -58.22 52.90 18.49
CA GLU A 179 -59.57 52.36 18.61
C GLU A 179 -59.87 51.94 20.04
N SER A 180 -58.94 51.34 20.79
CA SER A 180 -59.11 50.97 22.19
C SER A 180 -59.37 52.20 23.06
N LYS A 181 -58.62 53.30 22.84
CA LYS A 181 -58.88 54.60 23.48
C LYS A 181 -60.21 55.25 23.07
N ALA A 182 -60.67 55.04 21.84
CA ALA A 182 -61.98 55.51 21.39
C ALA A 182 -63.12 54.64 21.95
N THR A 183 -62.89 53.33 22.07
CA THR A 183 -63.83 52.40 22.68
C THR A 183 -63.92 52.62 24.18
N ASP A 184 -62.81 52.85 24.90
CA ASP A 184 -62.79 53.21 26.33
C ASP A 184 -63.63 54.47 26.62
N LEU A 185 -63.62 55.45 25.71
CA LEU A 185 -64.49 56.64 25.78
C LEU A 185 -65.98 56.34 25.57
N THR A 186 -66.31 55.23 24.88
CA THR A 186 -67.68 54.75 24.69
C THR A 186 -68.12 53.69 25.72
N THR A 187 -67.20 52.91 26.31
CA THR A 187 -67.48 51.98 27.41
C THR A 187 -67.65 52.71 28.74
N ASP A 188 -67.04 53.88 28.95
CA ASP A 188 -67.38 54.77 30.08
C ASP A 188 -68.84 55.29 30.01
N LEU A 189 -69.51 55.19 28.86
CA LEU A 189 -70.92 55.57 28.67
C LEU A 189 -71.91 54.40 28.76
N MET A 190 -71.45 53.15 28.64
CA MET A 190 -72.31 51.96 28.66
C MET A 190 -72.13 51.03 29.87
N THR A 191 -71.09 51.21 30.67
CA THR A 191 -70.78 50.29 31.79
C THR A 191 -71.30 50.81 33.13
N SER A 192 -72.61 51.09 33.18
CA SER A 192 -73.35 51.36 34.41
C SER A 192 -74.44 50.30 34.69
N GLN A 193 -74.43 49.15 34.02
CA GLN A 193 -75.36 48.05 34.30
C GLN A 193 -74.73 46.65 34.16
N LEU A 194 -74.93 45.87 35.22
CA LEU A 194 -74.85 44.41 35.38
C LEU A 194 -73.48 43.71 35.51
N GLU A 195 -73.08 43.56 36.77
CA GLU A 195 -73.14 42.32 37.59
C GLU A 195 -72.93 40.89 36.98
N THR A 196 -71.94 40.22 37.60
CA THR A 196 -71.88 38.84 38.16
C THR A 196 -71.66 37.55 37.33
N LEU A 197 -70.63 36.82 37.83
CA LEU A 197 -70.51 35.37 38.14
C LEU A 197 -69.73 34.40 37.21
N GLU A 198 -68.78 33.72 37.90
CA GLU A 198 -68.36 32.30 37.84
C GLU A 198 -67.10 31.83 37.05
N THR A 199 -66.17 31.30 37.86
CA THR A 199 -65.12 30.25 37.68
C THR A 199 -65.66 28.93 37.07
N PRO A 200 -64.88 27.88 36.64
CA PRO A 200 -63.57 27.42 37.17
C PRO A 200 -62.57 26.67 36.22
N GLU A 201 -61.45 26.23 36.81
CA GLU A 201 -60.64 25.01 36.56
C GLU A 201 -59.65 24.82 35.36
N THR A 202 -58.35 24.77 35.75
CA THR A 202 -57.18 23.89 35.42
C THR A 202 -57.36 22.63 34.53
N PRO A 203 -56.29 21.93 34.00
CA PRO A 203 -54.89 21.86 34.49
C PRO A 203 -53.74 21.78 33.46
N GLU A 204 -52.53 21.87 34.04
CA GLU A 204 -51.21 21.49 33.52
C GLU A 204 -51.14 20.08 32.88
N THR A 205 -50.21 19.89 31.93
CA THR A 205 -49.56 18.58 31.77
C THR A 205 -48.08 18.74 31.42
N LYS A 206 -47.22 18.45 32.40
CA LYS A 206 -45.80 18.16 32.23
C LYS A 206 -45.65 16.74 31.68
N LEU A 207 -44.81 16.54 30.66
CA LEU A 207 -44.32 15.22 30.29
C LEU A 207 -42.79 15.15 30.47
N LYS A 208 -42.41 14.29 31.40
CA LYS A 208 -41.05 13.90 31.77
C LYS A 208 -40.46 12.94 30.73
N SER A 209 -39.14 13.01 30.68
CA SER A 209 -38.14 12.03 30.24
C SER A 209 -38.54 10.55 30.16
N LYS A 210 -38.01 9.85 29.14
CA LYS A 210 -37.25 8.60 29.32
C LYS A 210 -36.49 8.12 28.07
N ASN A 211 -35.23 7.80 28.32
CA ASN A 211 -34.44 6.64 27.86
C ASN A 211 -34.25 6.32 26.36
N THR A 212 -32.98 6.41 25.96
CA THR A 212 -32.11 5.26 25.65
C THR A 212 -32.74 4.15 24.79
N ASN A 213 -32.44 4.20 23.49
CA ASN A 213 -32.38 3.01 22.64
C ASN A 213 -31.11 3.07 21.78
N GLN A 214 -30.11 2.30 22.18
CA GLN A 214 -29.10 1.76 21.27
C GLN A 214 -29.77 0.72 20.37
N PRO A 215 -29.55 0.73 19.05
CA PRO A 215 -30.01 -0.35 18.20
C PRO A 215 -29.07 -1.55 18.34
N ASN A 216 -29.64 -2.65 18.83
CA ASN A 216 -29.04 -3.97 18.83
C ASN A 216 -29.10 -4.51 17.39
N PHE A 217 -27.97 -4.48 16.67
CA PHE A 217 -27.88 -5.02 15.31
C PHE A 217 -27.70 -6.55 15.37
N HIS A 218 -28.74 -7.27 14.96
CA HIS A 218 -28.65 -8.69 14.63
C HIS A 218 -27.73 -8.87 13.42
N SER A 219 -26.64 -9.62 13.60
CA SER A 219 -25.74 -10.01 12.52
C SER A 219 -26.37 -11.13 11.69
N GLU A 220 -26.83 -10.79 10.48
CA GLU A 220 -27.07 -11.75 9.41
C GLU A 220 -25.76 -12.48 9.01
N PRO A 221 -25.84 -13.74 8.55
CA PRO A 221 -24.69 -14.45 8.00
C PRO A 221 -24.23 -13.76 6.71
N THR A 222 -23.11 -13.05 6.81
CA THR A 222 -22.50 -12.32 5.70
C THR A 222 -22.04 -13.29 4.63
N LYS A 223 -22.55 -13.09 3.41
CA LYS A 223 -22.09 -13.76 2.19
C LYS A 223 -20.59 -13.55 2.07
N THR A 224 -19.84 -14.66 1.97
CA THR A 224 -18.39 -14.67 1.82
C THR A 224 -18.03 -14.11 0.45
N HIS A 225 -17.82 -12.79 0.37
CA HIS A 225 -17.21 -12.16 -0.80
C HIS A 225 -15.76 -12.65 -0.95
N ASN A 226 -15.33 -12.83 -2.19
CA ASN A 226 -13.96 -13.19 -2.54
C ASN A 226 -13.02 -12.04 -2.14
N THR A 227 -12.52 -12.10 -0.91
CA THR A 227 -11.67 -11.07 -0.26
C THR A 227 -10.22 -11.14 -0.71
N SER A 228 -9.84 -12.11 -1.55
CA SER A 228 -8.43 -12.37 -1.89
C SER A 228 -7.73 -11.17 -2.57
N GLN A 229 -8.42 -10.45 -3.47
CA GLN A 229 -7.82 -9.29 -4.15
C GLN A 229 -7.69 -8.10 -3.20
N LEU A 230 -8.73 -7.85 -2.39
CA LEU A 230 -8.73 -6.76 -1.40
C LEU A 230 -7.68 -7.01 -0.31
N ASP A 231 -7.54 -8.25 0.15
CA ASP A 231 -6.53 -8.65 1.13
C ASP A 231 -5.11 -8.42 0.57
N SER A 232 -4.85 -8.75 -0.70
CA SER A 232 -3.55 -8.48 -1.35
C SER A 232 -3.27 -6.98 -1.42
N PHE A 233 -4.25 -6.18 -1.84
CA PHE A 233 -4.15 -4.73 -1.93
C PHE A 233 -3.84 -4.08 -0.57
N MET A 234 -4.58 -4.48 0.48
CA MET A 234 -4.38 -3.96 1.83
C MET A 234 -2.98 -4.31 2.37
N ARG A 235 -2.51 -5.54 2.12
CA ARG A 235 -1.19 -5.98 2.54
C ARG A 235 -0.07 -5.18 1.87
N GLU A 236 -0.11 -5.06 0.55
CA GLU A 236 0.95 -4.42 -0.24
C GLU A 236 1.04 -2.92 0.06
N THR A 237 -0.10 -2.24 0.15
CA THR A 237 -0.12 -0.79 0.42
C THR A 237 0.43 -0.46 1.80
N VAL A 238 0.04 -1.23 2.82
CA VAL A 238 0.55 -1.04 4.19
C VAL A 238 2.04 -1.40 4.28
N PHE A 239 2.47 -2.47 3.60
CA PHE A 239 3.88 -2.87 3.57
C PHE A 239 4.77 -1.76 2.97
N ASN A 240 4.39 -1.22 1.81
CA ASN A 240 5.13 -0.15 1.14
C ASN A 240 5.18 1.14 1.98
N TYR A 241 4.10 1.43 2.73
CA TYR A 241 4.08 2.58 3.63
C TYR A 241 5.01 2.41 4.82
N ILE A 242 5.03 1.24 5.47
CA ILE A 242 5.96 0.97 6.58
C ILE A 242 7.41 1.05 6.10
N ASP A 243 7.72 0.50 4.92
CA ASP A 243 9.06 0.56 4.32
C ASP A 243 9.51 2.00 4.04
N SER A 244 8.57 2.92 3.76
CA SER A 244 8.85 4.35 3.59
C SER A 244 9.13 5.09 4.90
N LEU A 245 8.68 4.56 6.04
CA LEU A 245 8.87 5.18 7.35
C LEU A 245 10.26 4.81 7.90
N LYS A 246 11.21 5.75 7.79
CA LYS A 246 12.58 5.61 8.37
C LYS A 246 12.60 5.20 9.85
N ALA A 247 11.54 5.48 10.61
CA ALA A 247 11.44 5.11 12.03
C ALA A 247 11.34 3.58 12.25
N PHE A 248 10.98 2.82 11.22
CA PHE A 248 10.80 1.36 11.28
C PHE A 248 11.88 0.59 10.50
N SER A 249 12.90 1.26 9.95
CA SER A 249 13.94 0.59 9.13
C SER A 249 14.72 -0.48 9.89
N ASP A 250 14.81 -0.35 11.21
CA ASP A 250 15.61 -1.22 12.07
C ASP A 250 14.78 -2.33 12.74
N LEU A 251 13.47 -2.37 12.49
CA LEU A 251 12.53 -3.33 13.07
C LEU A 251 12.04 -4.29 12.00
N ASP A 252 12.22 -5.59 12.22
CA ASP A 252 11.59 -6.62 11.38
C ASP A 252 10.07 -6.64 11.63
N PHE A 253 9.28 -6.43 10.58
CA PHE A 253 7.83 -6.46 10.64
C PHE A 253 7.24 -7.45 9.62
N ASN A 254 6.00 -7.86 9.85
CA ASN A 254 5.22 -8.66 8.92
C ASN A 254 3.77 -8.17 8.86
N VAL A 255 3.23 -8.05 7.65
CA VAL A 255 1.86 -7.60 7.41
C VAL A 255 1.01 -8.77 6.92
N ILE A 256 -0.03 -9.10 7.67
CA ILE A 256 -0.99 -10.16 7.35
C ILE A 256 -2.35 -9.52 7.09
N ALA A 257 -2.86 -9.68 5.88
CA ALA A 257 -4.23 -9.33 5.53
C ALA A 257 -4.96 -10.63 5.13
N LYS A 258 -6.00 -11.01 5.88
CA LYS A 258 -6.77 -12.23 5.61
C LYS A 258 -8.19 -12.11 6.11
N LYS A 259 -9.18 -12.41 5.25
CA LYS A 259 -10.62 -12.44 5.58
C LYS A 259 -11.10 -11.08 6.13
N GLY A 260 -10.71 -9.97 5.51
CA GLY A 260 -11.13 -8.63 5.98
C GLY A 260 -10.51 -8.21 7.31
N LYS A 261 -9.39 -8.81 7.71
CA LYS A 261 -8.63 -8.43 8.91
C LYS A 261 -7.18 -8.17 8.54
N LEU A 262 -6.70 -6.97 8.87
CA LEU A 262 -5.32 -6.53 8.74
C LEU A 262 -4.64 -6.64 10.10
N ILE A 263 -3.48 -7.29 10.15
CA ILE A 263 -2.65 -7.43 11.34
C ILE A 263 -1.21 -7.07 10.97
N ILE A 264 -0.64 -6.10 11.68
CA ILE A 264 0.78 -5.76 11.62
C ILE A 264 1.45 -6.45 12.81
N LEU A 265 2.46 -7.27 12.52
CA LEU A 265 3.25 -8.00 13.48
C LEU A 265 4.65 -7.37 13.57
N LEU A 266 5.17 -7.20 14.78
CA LEU A 266 6.55 -6.79 15.03
C LEU A 266 7.36 -7.96 15.61
N LEU A 267 8.62 -8.11 15.19
CA LEU A 267 9.53 -9.12 15.71
C LEU A 267 10.18 -8.63 17.01
N ARG A 268 10.13 -9.45 18.06
CA ARG A 268 10.88 -9.21 19.30
C ARG A 268 12.31 -9.72 19.20
N SER A 269 13.17 -9.27 20.11
CA SER A 269 14.54 -9.76 20.28
C SER A 269 14.65 -11.28 20.51
N ASN A 270 13.58 -11.92 21.02
CA ASN A 270 13.51 -13.36 21.20
C ASN A 270 13.06 -14.13 19.93
N GLY A 271 12.91 -13.45 18.79
CA GLY A 271 12.47 -14.04 17.52
C GLY A 271 10.96 -14.31 17.41
N SER A 272 10.15 -13.91 18.40
CA SER A 272 8.69 -14.06 18.34
C SER A 272 7.99 -12.83 17.77
N TYR A 273 6.95 -13.05 16.97
CA TYR A 273 6.09 -11.98 16.47
C TYR A 273 4.96 -11.66 17.46
N PHE A 274 4.67 -10.39 17.67
CA PHE A 274 3.49 -9.95 18.43
C PHE A 274 2.63 -8.98 17.61
N PRO A 275 1.29 -9.00 17.78
CA PRO A 275 0.40 -8.08 17.10
C PRO A 275 0.57 -6.67 17.64
N TYR A 276 0.90 -5.75 16.75
CA TYR A 276 1.06 -4.33 17.06
C TYR A 276 -0.23 -3.56 16.74
N ILE A 277 -0.71 -3.66 15.50
CA ILE A 277 -1.98 -3.05 15.06
C ILE A 277 -2.86 -4.15 14.45
N SER A 278 -4.15 -4.15 14.81
CA SER A 278 -5.15 -5.06 14.27
C SER A 278 -6.42 -4.28 13.91
N ALA A 279 -6.77 -4.27 12.62
CA ALA A 279 -7.97 -3.59 12.12
C ALA A 279 -8.84 -4.54 11.28
N LYS A 280 -10.15 -4.34 11.31
CA LYS A 280 -11.10 -5.03 10.42
C LYS A 280 -11.49 -4.08 9.30
N TYR A 281 -11.60 -4.59 8.08
CA TYR A 281 -12.02 -3.83 6.90
C TYR A 281 -13.03 -4.61 6.07
N THR A 282 -13.92 -3.87 5.40
CA THR A 282 -14.78 -4.33 4.31
C THR A 282 -14.34 -3.62 3.03
N PRO A 283 -14.83 -4.00 1.83
CA PRO A 283 -14.52 -3.27 0.60
C PRO A 283 -14.85 -1.77 0.68
N GLU A 284 -15.90 -1.41 1.43
CA GLU A 284 -16.34 -0.02 1.62
C GLU A 284 -15.48 0.75 2.62
N THR A 285 -14.91 0.05 3.63
CA THR A 285 -14.13 0.69 4.71
C THR A 285 -12.62 0.54 4.55
N ALA A 286 -12.14 -0.11 3.49
CA ALA A 286 -10.72 -0.39 3.26
C ALA A 286 -9.86 0.87 3.29
N ASN A 287 -10.26 1.92 2.56
CA ASN A 287 -9.52 3.18 2.50
C ASN A 287 -9.48 3.90 3.85
N ALA A 288 -10.63 4.03 4.54
CA ALA A 288 -10.69 4.65 5.86
C ALA A 288 -9.88 3.87 6.91
N THR A 289 -9.90 2.54 6.82
CA THR A 289 -9.09 1.67 7.69
C THR A 289 -7.60 1.87 7.44
N LEU A 290 -7.21 1.99 6.17
CA LEU A 290 -5.83 2.20 5.75
C LEU A 290 -5.32 3.57 6.23
N GLU A 291 -6.08 4.65 6.05
CA GLU A 291 -5.75 5.98 6.59
C GLU A 291 -5.61 5.96 8.12
N SER A 292 -6.52 5.28 8.81
CA SER A 292 -6.46 5.12 10.27
C SER A 292 -5.19 4.39 10.72
N VAL A 293 -4.82 3.30 10.03
CA VAL A 293 -3.58 2.54 10.31
C VAL A 293 -2.33 3.35 10.00
N MET A 294 -2.31 4.09 8.89
CA MET A 294 -1.18 4.96 8.52
C MET A 294 -0.99 6.11 9.50
N SER A 295 -2.09 6.71 9.95
CA SER A 295 -2.09 7.76 10.98
C SER A 295 -1.61 7.22 12.33
N ALA A 296 -2.04 6.01 12.72
CA ALA A 296 -1.55 5.36 13.93
C ALA A 296 -0.04 5.09 13.85
N LEU A 297 0.46 4.57 12.72
CA LEU A 297 1.89 4.32 12.49
C LEU A 297 2.74 5.60 12.45
N ALA A 298 2.20 6.71 11.95
CA ALA A 298 2.91 7.99 11.87
C ALA A 298 3.02 8.68 13.24
N ASN A 299 1.99 8.53 14.08
CA ASN A 299 1.91 9.19 15.39
C ASN A 299 2.59 8.39 16.51
N ASP A 300 2.66 7.06 16.38
CA ASP A 300 3.25 6.22 17.41
C ASP A 300 4.77 6.08 17.20
N LYS A 301 5.55 6.39 18.24
CA LYS A 301 6.97 6.05 18.23
C LYS A 301 7.06 4.55 18.54
N PRO A 302 7.75 3.74 17.72
CA PRO A 302 7.87 2.33 18.02
C PRO A 302 8.43 2.16 19.44
N PRO A 303 7.93 1.17 20.21
CA PRO A 303 8.45 0.92 21.54
C PRO A 303 9.96 0.70 21.41
N THR A 304 10.74 1.64 21.95
CA THR A 304 12.20 1.47 22.01
C THR A 304 12.45 0.17 22.76
N ASN A 305 13.30 -0.71 22.23
CA ASN A 305 13.79 -1.90 22.92
C ASN A 305 14.61 -1.45 24.15
N SER A 306 13.95 -0.93 25.18
CA SER A 306 14.48 -0.77 26.52
C SER A 306 14.30 -2.11 27.22
N GLY A 307 15.15 -3.06 26.83
CA GLY A 307 15.48 -4.22 27.65
C GLY A 307 16.56 -3.84 28.66
#